data_AF-A0A1F5A8X7-F1
#
_entry.id   AF-A0A1F5A8X7-F1
#
_cell.length_a   1.000
_cell.length_b   1.000
_cell.length_c   1.000
_cell.angle_alpha   90.00
_cell.angle_beta   90.00
_cell.angle_gamma   90.00
#
_symmetry.space_group_name_H-M   'P 1'
#
loop_
_entity.id
_entity.type
_entity.pdbx_description
1 polymer ?
#
loop_
_entity_poly.entity_id
_entity_poly.type
_entity_poly.pdbx_seq_one_letter_code
_entity_poly.pdbx_strand_id
1 'polypeptide(L)'
;MRKRTLIVIGMIVAFFVIQACTPAPEKNLLGKYFNAVALKDNDTMSSIALEPLQPDMSSWKIVSIGEEKIVPASLPALDAAELEAKKAQDAQIGPTLDADALLKDAQDEKDLARSAAGKAAAQKTIDKFQAAYDIENAKMQELKRVYNAAKAAAAAEEEMTMFSLGQRELAVVRALTGDVHSKDVEIAITLQSGAVKNYKLLLKQYMLRDEANNIRHPGRWVIIRFEPLS
;
A
#
# COMPACT_ATOMS: atom_id res chain seq x y z
N MET A 1 13.81 -17.32 -68.55
CA MET A 1 13.59 -17.84 -67.17
C MET A 1 13.07 -16.68 -66.32
N ARG A 2 11.76 -16.39 -66.29
CA ARG A 2 10.80 -16.82 -65.25
C ARG A 2 11.40 -16.92 -63.83
N LYS A 3 11.21 -15.87 -63.02
CA LYS A 3 10.50 -15.86 -61.71
C LYS A 3 11.13 -14.90 -60.67
N ARG A 4 10.23 -14.12 -60.03
CA ARG A 4 10.26 -13.59 -58.64
C ARG A 4 11.07 -12.32 -58.35
N THR A 5 10.40 -11.18 -58.47
CA THR A 5 10.62 -10.00 -57.59
C THR A 5 9.39 -9.11 -57.64
N LEU A 6 8.33 -9.55 -56.97
CA LEU A 6 7.18 -8.71 -56.63
C LEU A 6 6.51 -9.35 -55.42
N ILE A 7 6.13 -8.52 -54.46
CA ILE A 7 5.41 -8.82 -53.20
C ILE A 7 6.31 -9.22 -52.02
N VAL A 8 6.96 -8.22 -51.40
CA VAL A 8 7.20 -8.18 -49.94
C VAL A 8 7.00 -6.74 -49.45
N ILE A 9 5.84 -6.17 -49.76
CA ILE A 9 5.28 -5.01 -49.06
C ILE A 9 3.86 -5.47 -48.69
N GLY A 10 3.63 -5.69 -47.40
CA GLY A 10 2.31 -6.10 -46.89
C GLY A 10 2.26 -7.50 -46.29
N MET A 11 3.07 -7.78 -45.26
CA MET A 11 2.76 -8.89 -44.33
C MET A 11 3.44 -8.76 -42.95
N ILE A 12 3.60 -7.55 -42.41
CA ILE A 12 4.01 -7.34 -41.00
C ILE A 12 3.16 -6.22 -40.36
N VAL A 13 1.86 -6.17 -40.66
CA VAL A 13 0.88 -5.30 -39.97
C VAL A 13 -0.42 -6.07 -39.72
N ALA A 14 -0.32 -7.34 -39.36
CA ALA A 14 -1.49 -8.21 -39.19
C ALA A 14 -1.34 -9.20 -38.02
N PHE A 15 -0.69 -8.81 -36.93
CA PHE A 15 -0.58 -9.68 -35.75
C PHE A 15 -0.68 -8.99 -34.37
N PHE A 16 -1.14 -7.74 -34.30
CA PHE A 16 -1.43 -7.08 -33.01
C PHE A 16 -2.86 -6.50 -32.97
N VAL A 17 -3.83 -7.30 -33.41
CA VAL A 17 -5.21 -7.13 -32.95
C VAL A 17 -5.56 -8.40 -32.18
N ILE A 18 -4.88 -8.60 -31.05
CA ILE A 18 -5.47 -9.39 -29.98
C ILE A 18 -6.69 -8.58 -29.59
N GLN A 19 -7.85 -8.95 -30.13
CA GLN A 19 -9.12 -8.58 -29.53
C GLN A 19 -9.06 -9.13 -28.11
N ALA A 20 -8.72 -8.25 -27.17
CA ALA A 20 -8.87 -8.50 -25.76
C ALA A 20 -10.38 -8.70 -25.53
N CYS A 21 -10.84 -9.94 -25.65
CA CYS A 21 -12.01 -10.42 -24.94
C CYS A 21 -11.63 -10.50 -23.46
N THR A 22 -11.31 -9.35 -22.87
CA THR A 22 -11.35 -9.18 -21.43
C THR A 22 -12.83 -9.23 -21.07
N PRO A 23 -13.28 -10.12 -20.17
CA PRO A 23 -14.54 -9.87 -19.49
C PRO A 23 -14.43 -8.44 -18.93
N ALA A 24 -15.48 -7.63 -19.06
CA ALA A 24 -15.50 -6.29 -18.47
C ALA A 24 -15.96 -6.42 -17.01
N PRO A 25 -15.05 -6.71 -16.04
CA PRO A 25 -15.46 -6.92 -14.65
C PRO A 25 -16.13 -5.67 -14.06
N GLU A 26 -15.82 -4.50 -14.60
CA GLU A 26 -16.24 -3.20 -14.09
C GLU A 26 -17.76 -3.07 -14.13
N LYS A 27 -18.39 -3.44 -15.25
CA LYS A 27 -19.85 -3.32 -15.40
C LYS A 27 -20.61 -4.19 -14.41
N ASN A 28 -20.17 -5.43 -14.23
CA ASN A 28 -20.84 -6.38 -13.32
C ASN A 28 -20.57 -6.00 -11.86
N LEU A 29 -19.32 -5.68 -11.52
CA LEU A 29 -18.93 -5.27 -10.18
C LEU A 29 -19.66 -4.00 -9.73
N LEU A 30 -19.61 -2.94 -10.55
CA LEU A 30 -20.26 -1.67 -10.24
C LEU A 30 -21.78 -1.80 -10.27
N GLY A 31 -22.32 -2.61 -11.18
CA GLY A 31 -23.75 -2.95 -11.20
C GLY A 31 -24.22 -3.57 -9.88
N LYS A 32 -23.50 -4.57 -9.36
CA LYS A 32 -23.79 -5.18 -8.06
C LYS A 32 -23.64 -4.19 -6.91
N TYR A 33 -22.54 -3.42 -6.91
CA TYR A 33 -22.27 -2.43 -5.88
C TYR A 33 -23.37 -1.37 -5.79
N PHE A 34 -23.72 -0.73 -6.90
CA PHE A 34 -24.72 0.31 -6.92
C PHE A 34 -26.15 -0.22 -6.75
N ASN A 35 -26.42 -1.48 -7.13
CA ASN A 35 -27.66 -2.13 -6.73
C ASN A 35 -27.75 -2.23 -5.19
N ALA A 36 -26.68 -2.67 -4.52
CA ALA A 36 -26.61 -2.72 -3.06
C ALA A 36 -26.76 -1.34 -2.41
N VAL A 37 -26.16 -0.29 -2.98
CA VAL A 37 -26.37 1.10 -2.54
C VAL A 37 -27.84 1.49 -2.60
N ALA A 38 -28.54 1.19 -3.70
CA ALA A 38 -29.96 1.51 -3.88
C ALA A 38 -30.86 0.75 -2.90
N LEU A 39 -30.50 -0.49 -2.57
CA LEU A 39 -31.20 -1.34 -1.60
C LEU A 39 -30.80 -1.05 -0.13
N LYS A 40 -29.82 -0.18 0.10
CA LYS A 40 -29.21 0.06 1.42
C LYS A 40 -28.67 -1.22 2.08
N ASP A 41 -28.14 -2.13 1.26
CA ASP A 41 -27.53 -3.38 1.70
C ASP A 41 -26.05 -3.17 2.06
N ASN A 42 -25.81 -2.87 3.33
CA ASN A 42 -24.48 -2.59 3.86
C ASN A 42 -23.55 -3.81 3.83
N ASP A 43 -24.08 -5.02 3.95
CA ASP A 43 -23.29 -6.25 3.96
C ASP A 43 -22.72 -6.52 2.56
N THR A 44 -23.54 -6.39 1.53
CA THR A 44 -23.10 -6.54 0.14
C THR A 44 -22.11 -5.42 -0.24
N MET A 45 -22.38 -4.17 0.13
CA MET A 45 -21.45 -3.05 -0.14
C MET A 45 -20.08 -3.30 0.48
N SER A 46 -20.04 -3.69 1.76
CA SER A 46 -18.80 -3.96 2.51
C SER A 46 -18.07 -5.22 2.02
N SER A 47 -18.74 -6.11 1.28
CA SER A 47 -18.09 -7.28 0.65
C SER A 47 -17.42 -6.97 -0.69
N ILE A 48 -17.80 -5.84 -1.32
CA ILE A 48 -17.36 -5.43 -2.66
C ILE A 48 -16.37 -4.26 -2.60
N ALA A 49 -16.59 -3.31 -1.70
CA ALA A 49 -15.75 -2.14 -1.51
C ALA A 49 -15.09 -2.17 -0.13
N LEU A 50 -13.78 -1.92 -0.10
CA LEU A 50 -13.02 -1.82 1.15
C LEU A 50 -13.40 -0.55 1.92
N GLU A 51 -13.59 0.55 1.19
CA GLU A 51 -14.13 1.82 1.70
C GLU A 51 -15.49 2.11 1.03
N PRO A 52 -16.62 1.60 1.56
CA PRO A 52 -17.93 1.81 0.97
C PRO A 52 -18.36 3.29 0.99
N LEU A 53 -18.86 3.75 -0.15
CA LEU A 53 -19.55 5.02 -0.32
C LEU A 53 -21.04 4.78 -0.61
N GLN A 54 -21.91 5.36 0.21
CA GLN A 54 -23.36 5.27 0.06
C GLN A 54 -23.98 6.65 -0.26
N PRO A 55 -23.93 7.11 -1.51
CA PRO A 55 -24.56 8.37 -1.89
C PRO A 55 -26.08 8.20 -2.05
N ASP A 56 -26.85 9.25 -1.75
CA ASP A 56 -28.28 9.34 -2.10
C ASP A 56 -28.44 9.52 -3.62
N MET A 57 -28.23 8.44 -4.35
CA MET A 57 -28.22 8.43 -5.81
C MET A 57 -29.59 8.08 -6.40
N SER A 58 -29.84 8.62 -7.58
CA SER A 58 -30.94 8.24 -8.47
C SER A 58 -30.45 7.31 -9.59
N SER A 59 -29.28 7.59 -10.16
CA SER A 59 -28.65 6.78 -11.21
C SER A 59 -27.13 6.95 -11.21
N TRP A 60 -26.44 6.06 -11.91
CA TRP A 60 -25.00 6.13 -12.10
C TRP A 60 -24.64 5.67 -13.53
N LYS A 61 -23.47 6.09 -14.01
CA LYS A 61 -22.90 5.61 -15.28
C LYS A 61 -21.38 5.60 -15.23
N ILE A 62 -20.78 4.71 -16.00
CA ILE A 62 -19.34 4.71 -16.25
C ILE A 62 -19.03 5.82 -17.25
N VAL A 63 -18.07 6.69 -16.92
CA VAL A 63 -17.58 7.78 -17.77
C VAL A 63 -16.39 7.29 -18.58
N SER A 64 -15.41 6.68 -17.92
CA SER A 64 -14.21 6.15 -18.57
C SER A 64 -13.69 4.91 -17.82
N ILE A 65 -12.97 4.06 -18.54
CA ILE A 65 -12.27 2.89 -17.99
C ILE A 65 -10.81 3.04 -18.40
N GLY A 66 -9.92 3.10 -17.42
CA GLY A 66 -8.48 3.15 -17.62
C GLY A 66 -7.90 1.80 -18.04
N GLU A 67 -6.65 1.84 -18.51
CA GLU A 67 -5.92 0.64 -18.89
C GLU A 67 -5.64 -0.27 -17.68
N GLU A 68 -5.67 -1.57 -17.92
CA GLU A 68 -5.30 -2.57 -16.92
C GLU A 68 -3.80 -2.55 -16.68
N LYS A 69 -3.39 -2.28 -15.45
CA LYS A 69 -2.00 -2.36 -15.01
C LYS A 69 -1.81 -3.64 -14.21
N ILE A 70 -0.93 -4.50 -14.70
CA ILE A 70 -0.53 -5.74 -14.03
C ILE A 70 0.86 -5.50 -13.45
N VAL A 71 0.97 -5.59 -12.13
CA VAL A 71 2.23 -5.41 -11.40
C VAL A 71 2.46 -6.61 -10.48
N PRO A 72 3.71 -6.99 -10.19
CA PRO A 72 3.98 -8.04 -9.22
C PRO A 72 3.39 -7.70 -7.84
N ALA A 73 3.00 -8.74 -7.09
CA ALA A 73 2.55 -8.61 -5.72
C ALA A 73 3.59 -7.87 -4.88
N SER A 74 3.18 -6.77 -4.25
CA SER A 74 4.09 -5.91 -3.48
C SER A 74 4.27 -6.39 -2.03
N LEU A 75 3.36 -7.22 -1.51
CA LEU A 75 3.40 -7.73 -0.14
C LEU A 75 4.73 -8.38 0.26
N PRO A 76 5.31 -9.32 -0.52
CA PRO A 76 6.60 -9.90 -0.17
C PRO A 76 7.73 -8.87 -0.08
N ALA A 77 7.71 -7.86 -0.96
CA ALA A 77 8.70 -6.78 -0.93
C ALA A 77 8.48 -5.84 0.26
N LEU A 78 7.24 -5.56 0.62
CA LEU A 78 6.88 -4.76 1.79
C LEU A 78 7.23 -5.47 3.09
N ASP A 79 7.04 -6.79 3.18
CA ASP A 79 7.44 -7.58 4.35
C ASP A 79 8.96 -7.59 4.54
N ALA A 80 9.72 -7.77 3.44
CA ALA A 80 11.18 -7.64 3.47
C ALA A 80 11.62 -6.23 3.93
N ALA A 81 10.97 -5.18 3.44
CA ALA A 81 11.25 -3.81 3.85
C ALA A 81 10.90 -3.54 5.33
N GLU A 82 9.78 -4.08 5.83
CA GLU A 82 9.41 -4.01 7.25
C GLU A 82 10.47 -4.70 8.12
N LEU A 83 10.90 -5.91 7.73
CA LEU A 83 11.89 -6.69 8.47
C LEU A 83 13.25 -5.97 8.53
N GLU A 84 13.71 -5.40 7.42
CA GLU A 84 14.96 -4.64 7.38
C GLU A 84 14.86 -3.34 8.19
N ALA A 85 13.74 -2.62 8.12
CA ALA A 85 13.51 -1.43 8.93
C ALA A 85 13.49 -1.77 10.44
N LYS A 86 12.90 -2.90 10.81
CA LYS A 86 12.92 -3.40 12.19
C LYS A 86 14.32 -3.73 12.66
N LYS A 87 15.11 -4.47 11.86
CA LYS A 87 16.51 -4.78 12.18
C LYS A 87 17.34 -3.51 12.37
N ALA A 88 17.16 -2.52 11.51
CA ALA A 88 17.86 -1.24 11.62
C ALA A 88 17.47 -0.50 12.90
N GLN A 89 16.17 -0.45 13.23
CA GLN A 89 15.70 0.12 14.49
C GLN A 89 16.29 -0.61 15.70
N ASP A 90 16.21 -1.94 15.73
CA ASP A 90 16.71 -2.76 16.84
C ASP A 90 18.22 -2.58 17.04
N ALA A 91 18.99 -2.50 15.93
CA ALA A 91 20.43 -2.23 15.97
C ALA A 91 20.77 -0.84 16.55
N GLN A 92 19.88 0.14 16.42
CA GLN A 92 20.06 1.49 16.95
C GLN A 92 19.71 1.60 18.46
N ILE A 93 19.03 0.61 19.05
CA ILE A 93 18.62 0.64 20.47
C ILE A 93 19.86 0.68 21.37
N GLY A 94 20.83 -0.22 21.15
CA GLY A 94 22.07 -0.27 21.94
C GLY A 94 22.83 1.06 21.95
N PRO A 95 23.21 1.62 20.78
CA PRO A 95 23.89 2.92 20.69
C PRO A 95 23.15 4.06 21.40
N THR A 96 21.81 4.09 21.34
CA THR A 96 21.01 5.12 21.99
C THR A 96 21.01 4.96 23.52
N LEU A 97 20.92 3.72 24.02
CA LEU A 97 20.98 3.42 25.45
C LEU A 97 22.38 3.67 26.03
N ASP A 98 23.43 3.33 25.31
CA ASP A 98 24.82 3.57 25.73
C ASP A 98 25.09 5.08 25.83
N ALA A 99 24.62 5.87 24.87
CA ALA A 99 24.73 7.32 24.91
C ALA A 99 23.93 7.96 26.08
N ASP A 100 22.73 7.44 26.35
CA ASP A 100 21.91 7.86 27.50
C ASP A 100 22.58 7.51 28.84
N ALA A 101 23.18 6.33 28.95
CA ALA A 101 23.90 5.90 30.14
C ALA A 101 25.09 6.82 30.42
N LEU A 102 25.92 7.12 29.41
CA LEU A 102 27.06 8.04 29.55
C LEU A 102 26.61 9.46 29.96
N LEU A 103 25.49 9.93 29.41
CA LEU A 103 24.92 11.22 29.79
C LEU A 103 24.49 11.23 31.26
N LYS A 104 23.80 10.17 31.73
CA LYS A 104 23.37 10.03 33.12
C LYS A 104 24.55 9.91 34.08
N ASP A 105 25.56 9.13 33.74
CA ASP A 105 26.78 9.00 34.55
C ASP A 105 27.45 10.37 34.74
N ALA A 106 27.51 11.21 33.69
CA ALA A 106 28.06 12.57 33.78
C ALA A 106 27.16 13.53 34.58
N GLN A 107 25.84 13.36 34.53
CA GLN A 107 24.90 14.10 35.37
C GLN A 107 25.09 13.75 36.85
N ASP A 108 25.21 12.45 37.17
CA ASP A 108 25.47 11.96 38.51
C ASP A 108 26.82 12.48 39.04
N GLU A 109 27.87 12.49 38.22
CA GLU A 109 29.18 13.04 38.59
C GLU A 109 29.10 14.53 38.95
N LYS A 110 28.33 15.31 38.19
CA LYS A 110 28.10 16.74 38.48
C LYS A 110 27.38 16.93 39.80
N ASP A 111 26.40 16.08 40.12
CA ASP A 111 25.63 16.15 41.36
C ASP A 111 26.48 15.77 42.58
N LEU A 112 27.44 14.85 42.41
CA LEU A 112 28.40 14.46 43.44
C LEU A 112 29.54 15.49 43.64
N ALA A 113 29.81 16.36 42.66
CA ALA A 113 30.89 17.33 42.72
C ALA A 113 30.65 18.42 43.78
N ARG A 114 31.58 18.55 44.74
CA ARG A 114 31.49 19.52 45.85
C ARG A 114 32.02 20.92 45.51
N SER A 115 32.86 21.05 44.49
CA SER A 115 33.51 22.32 44.13
C SER A 115 32.92 22.93 42.85
N ALA A 116 32.95 24.27 42.76
CA ALA A 116 32.48 24.98 41.57
C ALA A 116 33.27 24.61 40.30
N ALA A 117 34.58 24.41 40.43
CA ALA A 117 35.44 23.98 39.33
C ALA A 117 35.09 22.56 38.86
N GLY A 118 34.82 21.62 39.79
CA GLY A 118 34.38 20.27 39.46
C GLY A 118 33.04 20.24 38.73
N LYS A 119 32.07 21.04 39.20
CA LYS A 119 30.77 21.20 38.52
C LYS A 119 30.90 21.78 37.11
N ALA A 120 31.80 22.74 36.91
CA ALA A 120 32.05 23.33 35.59
C ALA A 120 32.72 22.35 34.62
N ALA A 121 33.61 21.48 35.11
CA ALA A 121 34.21 20.42 34.30
C ALA A 121 33.17 19.36 33.91
N ALA A 122 32.37 18.88 34.86
CA ALA A 122 31.30 17.91 34.62
C ALA A 122 30.23 18.46 33.65
N GLN A 123 29.91 19.77 33.72
CA GLN A 123 29.00 20.40 32.75
C GLN A 123 29.50 20.29 31.31
N LYS A 124 30.80 20.49 31.06
CA LYS A 124 31.37 20.32 29.71
C LYS A 124 31.24 18.88 29.21
N THR A 125 31.38 17.91 30.11
CA THR A 125 31.18 16.48 29.81
C THR A 125 29.71 16.18 29.50
N ILE A 126 28.77 16.73 30.27
CA ILE A 126 27.34 16.65 30.01
C ILE A 126 27.01 17.24 28.64
N ASP A 127 27.50 18.44 28.31
CA ASP A 127 27.21 19.08 27.02
C ASP A 127 27.69 18.21 25.84
N LYS A 128 28.86 17.58 26.00
CA LYS A 128 29.42 16.63 25.01
C LYS A 128 28.55 15.38 24.87
N PHE A 129 28.16 14.76 25.97
CA PHE A 129 27.36 13.53 25.93
C PHE A 129 25.91 13.80 25.55
N GLN A 130 25.36 14.96 25.87
CA GLN A 130 24.06 15.41 25.41
C GLN A 130 24.05 15.52 23.88
N ALA A 131 25.07 16.16 23.28
CA ALA A 131 25.17 16.25 21.83
C ALA A 131 25.29 14.86 21.17
N ALA A 132 26.03 13.93 21.77
CA ALA A 132 26.13 12.55 21.28
C ALA A 132 24.79 11.80 21.38
N TYR A 133 24.10 11.91 22.52
CA TYR A 133 22.78 11.35 22.73
C TYR A 133 21.75 11.90 21.74
N ASP A 134 21.74 13.21 21.51
CA ASP A 134 20.80 13.86 20.59
C ASP A 134 20.96 13.32 19.16
N ILE A 135 22.20 13.05 18.72
CA ILE A 135 22.48 12.45 17.41
C ILE A 135 21.93 11.02 17.33
N GLU A 136 22.23 10.17 18.32
CA GLU A 136 21.78 8.77 18.31
C GLU A 136 20.26 8.65 18.49
N ASN A 137 19.66 9.52 19.31
CA ASN A 137 18.22 9.59 19.48
C ASN A 137 17.52 10.09 18.21
N ALA A 138 18.07 11.10 17.51
CA ALA A 138 17.51 11.55 16.23
C ALA A 138 17.50 10.42 15.19
N LYS A 139 18.58 9.64 15.09
CA LYS A 139 18.61 8.43 14.25
C LYS A 139 17.55 7.42 14.67
N MET A 140 17.40 7.17 15.97
CA MET A 140 16.38 6.27 16.51
C MET A 140 14.96 6.73 16.14
N GLN A 141 14.65 8.03 16.25
CA GLN A 141 13.34 8.56 15.88
C GLN A 141 13.06 8.40 14.38
N GLU A 142 14.05 8.65 13.54
CA GLU A 142 13.92 8.46 12.09
C GLU A 142 13.71 6.98 11.74
N LEU A 143 14.47 6.07 12.36
CA LEU A 143 14.30 4.63 12.15
C LEU A 143 12.93 4.13 12.63
N LYS A 144 12.43 4.63 13.76
CA LYS A 144 11.06 4.36 14.22
C LYS A 144 10.03 4.86 13.20
N ARG A 145 10.21 6.05 12.64
CA ARG A 145 9.32 6.61 11.62
C ARG A 145 9.30 5.73 10.37
N VAL A 146 10.47 5.32 9.89
CA VAL A 146 10.62 4.42 8.72
C VAL A 146 9.98 3.06 8.99
N TYR A 147 10.24 2.45 10.14
CA TYR A 147 9.62 1.19 10.53
C TYR A 147 8.10 1.28 10.59
N ASN A 148 7.56 2.33 11.23
CA ASN A 148 6.12 2.53 11.31
C ASN A 148 5.48 2.76 9.93
N ALA A 149 6.16 3.48 9.04
CA ALA A 149 5.69 3.68 7.66
C ALA A 149 5.69 2.37 6.86
N ALA A 150 6.76 1.56 6.98
CA ALA A 150 6.86 0.25 6.32
C ALA A 150 5.77 -0.71 6.84
N LYS A 151 5.57 -0.77 8.16
CA LYS A 151 4.52 -1.55 8.81
C LYS A 151 3.12 -1.13 8.35
N ALA A 152 2.85 0.17 8.27
CA ALA A 152 1.57 0.69 7.81
C ALA A 152 1.32 0.35 6.33
N ALA A 153 2.33 0.47 5.48
CA ALA A 153 2.23 0.11 4.07
C ALA A 153 1.99 -1.41 3.88
N ALA A 154 2.72 -2.25 4.62
CA ALA A 154 2.52 -3.70 4.61
C ALA A 154 1.11 -4.07 5.08
N ALA A 155 0.63 -3.47 6.18
CA ALA A 155 -0.71 -3.73 6.70
C ALA A 155 -1.83 -3.29 5.73
N ALA A 156 -1.70 -2.13 5.09
CA ALA A 156 -2.67 -1.65 4.11
C ALA A 156 -2.73 -2.58 2.88
N GLU A 157 -1.59 -3.03 2.37
CA GLU A 157 -1.56 -3.97 1.24
C GLU A 157 -2.05 -5.37 1.65
N GLU A 158 -1.78 -5.80 2.88
CA GLU A 158 -2.29 -7.05 3.45
C GLU A 158 -3.82 -7.03 3.52
N GLU A 159 -4.41 -5.94 4.01
CA GLU A 159 -5.85 -5.74 4.06
C GLU A 159 -6.48 -5.78 2.65
N MET A 160 -5.93 -5.03 1.69
CA MET A 160 -6.41 -5.06 0.29
C MET A 160 -6.32 -6.46 -0.33
N THR A 161 -5.23 -7.17 -0.05
CA THR A 161 -5.02 -8.54 -0.54
C THR A 161 -6.07 -9.49 0.05
N MET A 162 -6.21 -9.52 1.37
CA MET A 162 -7.15 -10.37 2.07
C MET A 162 -8.59 -10.11 1.63
N PHE A 163 -8.93 -8.83 1.44
CA PHE A 163 -10.24 -8.40 0.95
C PHE A 163 -10.54 -8.98 -0.44
N SER A 164 -9.59 -8.86 -1.38
CA SER A 164 -9.71 -9.43 -2.73
C SER A 164 -9.80 -10.96 -2.72
N LEU A 165 -9.04 -11.64 -1.85
CA LEU A 165 -9.10 -13.09 -1.69
C LEU A 165 -10.40 -13.57 -1.03
N GLY A 166 -11.14 -12.68 -0.35
CA GLY A 166 -12.34 -13.06 0.42
C GLY A 166 -12.03 -13.93 1.62
N GLN A 167 -10.79 -13.86 2.11
CA GLN A 167 -10.36 -14.56 3.30
C GLN A 167 -10.33 -13.57 4.45
N ARG A 168 -10.72 -14.01 5.65
CA ARG A 168 -10.61 -13.19 6.86
C ARG A 168 -9.20 -13.25 7.45
N GLU A 169 -8.57 -14.40 7.35
CA GLU A 169 -7.23 -14.65 7.87
C GLU A 169 -6.51 -15.68 6.99
N LEU A 170 -5.25 -15.40 6.66
CA LEU A 170 -4.39 -16.31 5.91
C LEU A 170 -2.96 -16.11 6.40
N ALA A 171 -2.47 -17.06 7.21
CA ALA A 171 -1.17 -16.93 7.87
C ALA A 171 0.01 -16.72 6.90
N VAL A 172 -0.11 -17.20 5.66
CA VAL A 172 0.92 -17.11 4.63
C VAL A 172 0.75 -15.93 3.67
N VAL A 173 -0.19 -15.00 3.92
CA VAL A 173 -0.55 -13.91 2.99
C VAL A 173 0.67 -13.10 2.53
N ARG A 174 1.63 -12.85 3.43
CA ARG A 174 2.85 -12.09 3.13
C ARG A 174 3.87 -12.83 2.28
N ALA A 175 3.78 -14.15 2.24
CA ALA A 175 4.64 -15.02 1.44
C ALA A 175 4.05 -15.33 0.05
N LEU A 176 2.80 -14.92 -0.20
CA LEU A 176 2.15 -15.16 -1.48
C LEU A 176 2.81 -14.33 -2.58
N THR A 177 3.04 -14.96 -3.73
CA THR A 177 3.60 -14.32 -4.92
C THR A 177 2.58 -14.33 -6.06
N GLY A 178 2.80 -13.53 -7.09
CA GLY A 178 1.91 -13.45 -8.24
C GLY A 178 1.70 -12.02 -8.70
N ASP A 179 0.54 -11.76 -9.29
CA ASP A 179 0.25 -10.52 -9.98
C ASP A 179 -0.94 -9.78 -9.33
N VAL A 180 -0.85 -8.46 -9.30
CA VAL A 180 -1.91 -7.54 -8.90
C VAL A 180 -2.36 -6.81 -10.15
N HIS A 181 -3.61 -7.04 -10.50
CA HIS A 181 -4.28 -6.35 -11.59
C HIS A 181 -4.96 -5.12 -11.00
N SER A 182 -4.79 -3.98 -11.63
CA SER A 182 -5.38 -2.72 -11.18
C SER A 182 -5.94 -1.93 -12.34
N LYS A 183 -7.05 -1.23 -12.08
CA LYS A 183 -7.75 -0.39 -13.04
C LYS A 183 -8.32 0.84 -12.35
N ASP A 184 -8.21 1.96 -13.04
CA ASP A 184 -8.91 3.18 -12.67
C ASP A 184 -10.22 3.25 -13.45
N VAL A 185 -11.34 3.48 -12.78
CA VAL A 185 -12.66 3.62 -13.43
C VAL A 185 -13.29 4.93 -12.99
N GLU A 186 -13.66 5.77 -13.94
CA GLU A 186 -14.39 7.00 -13.63
C GLU A 186 -15.89 6.76 -13.78
N ILE A 187 -16.65 7.23 -12.81
CA ILE A 187 -18.10 7.16 -12.81
C ILE A 187 -18.70 8.54 -12.57
N ALA A 188 -19.92 8.72 -13.05
CA ALA A 188 -20.78 9.83 -12.70
C ALA A 188 -21.97 9.30 -11.93
N ILE A 189 -22.22 9.86 -10.75
CA ILE A 189 -23.36 9.56 -9.89
C ILE A 189 -24.31 10.75 -9.93
N THR A 190 -25.55 10.51 -10.34
CA THR A 190 -26.62 11.51 -10.26
C THR A 190 -27.31 11.35 -8.91
N LEU A 191 -27.29 12.40 -8.09
CA LEU A 191 -27.96 12.41 -6.79
C LEU A 191 -29.47 12.59 -6.96
N GLN A 192 -30.24 12.30 -5.91
CA GLN A 192 -31.68 12.57 -5.88
C GLN A 192 -32.00 14.08 -6.01
N SER A 193 -31.07 14.95 -5.61
CA SER A 193 -31.17 16.40 -5.81
C SER A 193 -30.99 16.85 -7.28
N GLY A 194 -30.65 15.93 -8.18
CA GLY A 194 -30.32 16.23 -9.58
C GLY A 194 -28.86 16.66 -9.80
N ALA A 195 -28.09 16.88 -8.74
CA ALA A 195 -26.66 17.17 -8.85
C ALA A 195 -25.87 15.93 -9.34
N VAL A 196 -24.92 16.12 -10.23
CA VAL A 196 -24.02 15.06 -10.71
C VAL A 196 -22.67 15.21 -10.03
N LYS A 197 -22.15 14.12 -9.46
CA LYS A 197 -20.81 14.04 -8.89
C LYS A 197 -19.99 12.99 -9.61
N ASN A 198 -18.75 13.33 -9.94
CA ASN A 198 -17.83 12.39 -10.58
C ASN A 198 -16.90 11.78 -9.54
N TYR A 199 -16.60 10.50 -9.70
CA TYR A 199 -15.67 9.77 -8.84
C TYR A 199 -14.72 8.93 -9.69
N LYS A 200 -13.47 8.86 -9.25
CA LYS A 200 -12.47 7.92 -9.73
C LYS A 200 -12.37 6.77 -8.74
N LEU A 201 -12.57 5.56 -9.21
CA LEU A 201 -12.49 4.34 -8.41
C LEU A 201 -11.20 3.62 -8.75
N LEU A 202 -10.50 3.18 -7.70
CA LEU A 202 -9.38 2.25 -7.83
C LEU A 202 -9.91 0.84 -7.65
N LEU A 203 -9.87 0.04 -8.71
CA LEU A 203 -10.21 -1.38 -8.68
C LEU A 203 -8.93 -2.19 -8.62
N LYS A 204 -8.90 -3.24 -7.79
CA LYS A 204 -7.80 -4.20 -7.73
C LYS A 204 -8.31 -5.64 -7.76
N GLN A 205 -7.49 -6.53 -8.29
CA GLN A 205 -7.65 -7.97 -8.19
C GLN A 205 -6.28 -8.60 -7.92
N TYR A 206 -6.22 -9.48 -6.92
CA TYR A 206 -5.00 -10.17 -6.51
C TYR A 206 -5.00 -11.59 -7.05
N MET A 207 -4.08 -11.90 -7.96
CA MET A 207 -3.91 -13.23 -8.57
C MET A 207 -2.66 -13.88 -7.97
N LEU A 208 -2.85 -14.51 -6.83
CA LEU A 208 -1.74 -14.95 -5.98
C LEU A 208 -1.57 -16.46 -5.94
N ARG A 209 -0.39 -16.90 -5.51
CA ARG A 209 -0.03 -18.30 -5.34
C ARG A 209 0.91 -18.47 -4.14
N ASP A 210 0.62 -19.50 -3.37
CA ASP A 210 1.53 -20.06 -2.39
C ASP A 210 2.47 -21.02 -3.13
N GLU A 211 3.72 -20.63 -3.30
CA GLU A 211 4.74 -21.45 -3.98
C GLU A 211 5.20 -22.64 -3.13
N ALA A 212 5.11 -22.56 -1.80
CA ALA A 212 5.53 -23.64 -0.90
C ALA A 212 4.55 -24.82 -0.96
N ASN A 213 3.24 -24.52 -0.98
CA ASN A 213 2.18 -25.53 -1.03
C ASN A 213 1.59 -25.74 -2.43
N ASN A 214 2.05 -24.97 -3.43
CA ASN A 214 1.52 -24.98 -4.79
C ASN A 214 0.00 -24.69 -4.85
N ILE A 215 -0.51 -23.83 -3.97
CA ILE A 215 -1.93 -23.46 -3.88
C ILE A 215 -2.16 -22.13 -4.58
N ARG A 216 -3.15 -22.07 -5.47
CA ARG A 216 -3.55 -20.82 -6.14
C ARG A 216 -4.65 -20.12 -5.35
N HIS A 217 -4.50 -18.82 -5.20
CA HIS A 217 -5.45 -17.91 -4.56
C HIS A 217 -5.93 -16.87 -5.59
N PRO A 218 -6.94 -17.22 -6.42
CA PRO A 218 -7.51 -16.28 -7.37
C PRO A 218 -8.46 -15.31 -6.65
N GLY A 219 -8.03 -14.07 -6.48
CA GLY A 219 -8.85 -13.01 -5.90
C GLY A 219 -9.95 -12.55 -6.83
N ARG A 220 -10.96 -11.88 -6.26
CA ARG A 220 -12.00 -11.16 -7.00
C ARG A 220 -11.61 -9.70 -7.20
N TRP A 221 -12.17 -9.08 -8.25
CA TRP A 221 -12.13 -7.64 -8.38
C TRP A 221 -12.87 -6.99 -7.22
N VAL A 222 -12.24 -6.02 -6.59
CA VAL A 222 -12.76 -5.26 -5.46
C VAL A 222 -12.54 -3.77 -5.69
N ILE A 223 -13.41 -2.95 -5.09
CA ILE A 223 -13.25 -1.50 -5.09
C ILE A 223 -12.42 -1.15 -3.86
N ILE A 224 -11.27 -0.51 -4.05
CA ILE A 224 -10.41 -0.10 -2.94
C ILE A 224 -10.93 1.19 -2.33
N ARG A 225 -11.19 2.19 -3.16
CA ARG A 225 -11.63 3.52 -2.70
C ARG A 225 -12.36 4.30 -3.78
N PHE A 226 -13.12 5.32 -3.34
CA PHE A 226 -13.79 6.30 -4.18
C PHE A 226 -13.14 7.67 -4.00
N GLU A 227 -12.50 8.19 -5.05
CA GLU A 227 -11.89 9.52 -5.05
C GLU A 227 -12.82 10.52 -5.74
N PRO A 228 -13.24 11.61 -5.10
CA PRO A 228 -14.06 12.63 -5.76
C PRO A 228 -13.25 13.36 -6.84
N LEU A 229 -13.79 13.40 -8.05
CA LEU A 229 -13.31 14.26 -9.13
C LEU A 229 -14.14 15.53 -9.06
N SER A 230 -13.55 16.57 -8.47
CA SER A 230 -14.14 17.90 -8.20
C SER A 230 -15.10 18.41 -9.28
#